data_AF-A0A0G4LSZ0-F1
#
_entry.id   AF-A0A0G4LSZ0-F1
#
_cell.length_a   1.000
_cell.length_b   1.000
_cell.length_c   1.000
_cell.angle_alpha   90.00
_cell.angle_beta   90.00
_cell.angle_gamma   90.00
#
_symmetry.space_group_name_H-M   'P 1'
#
loop_
_entity.id
_entity.type
_entity.pdbx_description
1 polymer ?
#
loop_
_entity_poly.entity_id
_entity_poly.type
_entity_poly.pdbx_seq_one_letter_code
_entity_poly.pdbx_strand_id
1 'polypeptide(L)'
;MKACTLALLATAAAAAPSPAIPYSQWMTDSMIRNGYRLAPTFHYDEATLYTSFEAVYDANRNETVLDFYRSHVYAVVLEDGTIDGFNHSHYSLDNYRFGNNILWWYERTGEERFRIAAGKIKDQLDRHPRTPTG
;
A
#
# COMPACT_ATOMS: atom_id res chain seq x y z
N MET A 1 44.14 -50.70 -31.64
CA MET A 1 43.76 -49.63 -30.69
C MET A 1 42.39 -49.11 -31.11
N LYS A 2 41.32 -49.44 -30.38
CA LYS A 2 39.95 -49.04 -30.71
C LYS A 2 39.64 -47.73 -29.99
N ALA A 3 39.45 -46.65 -30.74
CA ALA A 3 38.97 -45.39 -30.20
C ALA A 3 37.48 -45.53 -29.86
N CYS A 4 37.15 -45.45 -28.57
CA CYS A 4 35.78 -45.36 -28.07
C CYS A 4 35.40 -43.87 -28.03
N THR A 5 34.61 -43.43 -29.00
CA THR A 5 34.09 -42.06 -29.03
C THR A 5 32.93 -41.95 -28.05
N LEU A 6 33.16 -41.31 -26.91
CA LEU A 6 32.13 -41.01 -25.93
C LEU A 6 31.29 -39.82 -26.43
N ALA A 7 30.07 -40.06 -26.86
CA ALA A 7 29.14 -38.99 -27.22
C ALA A 7 28.51 -38.42 -25.94
N LEU A 8 28.91 -37.21 -25.54
CA LEU A 8 28.18 -36.43 -24.54
C LEU A 8 26.90 -35.89 -25.19
N LEU A 9 25.75 -36.45 -24.81
CA LEU A 9 24.45 -35.85 -25.06
C LEU A 9 24.24 -34.71 -24.05
N ALA A 10 24.53 -33.48 -24.47
CA ALA A 10 24.12 -32.29 -23.74
C ALA A 10 22.59 -32.12 -23.89
N THR A 11 21.83 -32.58 -22.91
CA THR A 11 20.42 -32.20 -22.80
C THR A 11 20.34 -30.73 -22.43
N ALA A 12 20.00 -29.88 -23.40
CA ALA A 12 19.63 -28.50 -23.14
C ALA A 12 18.36 -28.50 -22.27
N ALA A 13 18.53 -28.32 -20.96
CA ALA A 13 17.42 -28.03 -20.08
C ALA A 13 16.86 -26.66 -20.49
N ALA A 14 15.69 -26.66 -21.15
CA ALA A 14 14.98 -25.43 -21.43
C ALA A 14 14.69 -24.73 -20.10
N ALA A 15 15.25 -23.53 -19.90
CA ALA A 15 14.94 -22.71 -18.74
C ALA A 15 13.42 -22.51 -18.68
N ALA A 16 12.82 -22.80 -17.52
CA ALA A 16 11.41 -22.51 -17.30
C ALA A 16 11.15 -21.02 -17.59
N PRO A 17 10.03 -20.67 -18.26
CA PRO A 17 9.71 -19.27 -18.49
C PRO A 17 9.65 -18.55 -17.14
N SER A 18 10.31 -17.39 -17.04
CA SER A 18 10.18 -16.54 -15.86
C SER A 18 8.69 -16.26 -15.61
N PRO A 19 8.22 -16.34 -14.35
CA PRO A 19 6.83 -16.08 -14.05
C PRO A 19 6.45 -14.68 -14.52
N ALA A 20 5.30 -14.58 -15.21
CA ALA A 20 4.79 -13.30 -15.69
C ALA A 20 4.54 -12.38 -14.48
N ILE A 21 5.08 -11.16 -14.53
CA ILE A 21 4.87 -10.19 -13.46
C ILE A 21 3.37 -9.78 -13.51
N PRO A 22 2.64 -9.84 -12.38
CA PRO A 22 1.23 -9.43 -12.35
C PRO A 22 1.04 -7.97 -12.74
N TYR A 23 -0.08 -7.66 -13.41
CA TYR A 23 -0.40 -6.27 -13.78
C TYR A 23 -0.50 -5.32 -12.58
N SER A 24 -0.89 -5.83 -11.40
CA SER A 24 -0.89 -5.05 -10.15
C SER A 24 0.51 -4.55 -9.78
N GLN A 25 1.53 -5.40 -9.96
CA GLN A 25 2.91 -5.03 -9.71
C GLN A 25 3.44 -4.08 -10.80
N TRP A 26 3.12 -4.29 -12.07
CA TRP A 26 3.48 -3.34 -13.14
C TRP A 26 2.86 -1.96 -12.91
N MET A 27 1.58 -1.91 -12.52
CA MET A 27 0.90 -0.66 -12.24
C MET A 27 1.52 0.04 -11.02
N THR A 28 1.77 -0.69 -9.94
CA THR A 28 2.40 -0.15 -8.72
C THR A 28 3.78 0.42 -9.03
N ASP A 29 4.64 -0.34 -9.73
CA ASP A 29 5.96 0.13 -10.15
C ASP A 29 5.87 1.37 -11.05
N SER A 30 4.87 1.42 -11.94
CA SER A 30 4.65 2.56 -12.82
C SER A 30 4.21 3.80 -12.05
N MET A 31 3.33 3.65 -11.05
CA MET A 31 2.88 4.75 -10.19
C MET A 31 4.02 5.30 -9.33
N ILE A 32 4.84 4.43 -8.75
CA ILE A 32 6.00 4.84 -7.96
C ILE A 32 7.04 5.58 -8.82
N ARG A 33 7.32 5.10 -10.04
CA ARG A 33 8.36 5.67 -10.91
C ARG A 33 7.91 6.91 -11.70
N ASN A 34 6.68 6.90 -12.20
CA ASN A 34 6.20 7.86 -13.20
C ASN A 34 5.00 8.68 -12.73
N GLY A 35 4.43 8.39 -11.56
CA GLY A 35 3.26 9.08 -11.01
C GLY A 35 3.61 10.47 -10.55
N TYR A 36 3.96 11.34 -11.50
CA TYR A 36 4.41 12.72 -11.33
C TYR A 36 3.55 13.41 -10.28
N ARG A 37 4.10 13.47 -9.04
CA ARG A 37 3.54 14.13 -7.84
C ARG A 37 2.39 13.42 -7.13
N LEU A 38 2.47 12.10 -6.91
CA LEU A 38 1.78 11.50 -5.76
C LEU A 38 2.30 12.17 -4.49
N ALA A 39 1.55 13.14 -3.97
CA ALA A 39 1.88 13.80 -2.72
C ALA A 39 1.39 12.92 -1.57
N PRO A 40 2.10 12.89 -0.44
CA PRO A 40 1.55 12.35 0.80
C PRO A 40 0.24 13.06 1.16
N THR A 41 -0.87 12.33 1.20
CA THR A 41 -2.19 12.88 1.57
C THR A 41 -3.11 11.79 2.13
N PHE A 42 -4.22 12.22 2.73
CA PHE A 42 -5.30 11.36 3.23
C PHE A 42 -6.53 11.34 2.30
N HIS A 43 -6.45 11.95 1.11
CA HIS A 43 -7.57 11.97 0.17
C HIS A 43 -7.91 10.56 -0.34
N TYR A 44 -9.18 10.37 -0.71
CA TYR A 44 -9.75 9.04 -0.94
C TYR A 44 -9.15 8.34 -2.17
N ASP A 45 -8.72 9.10 -3.16
CA ASP A 45 -8.05 8.64 -4.37
C ASP A 45 -6.67 8.06 -4.07
N GLU A 46 -5.82 8.79 -3.33
CA GLU A 46 -4.55 8.22 -2.87
C GLU A 46 -4.76 7.10 -1.86
N ALA A 47 -5.70 7.20 -0.93
CA ALA A 47 -6.02 6.12 0.03
C ALA A 47 -6.44 4.82 -0.67
N THR A 48 -7.15 4.95 -1.81
CA THR A 48 -7.51 3.82 -2.66
C THR A 48 -6.27 3.25 -3.36
N LEU A 49 -5.39 4.10 -3.90
CA LEU A 49 -4.12 3.66 -4.47
C LEU A 49 -3.22 2.98 -3.44
N TYR A 50 -3.15 3.50 -2.22
CA TYR A 50 -2.40 2.91 -1.10
C TYR A 50 -2.85 1.49 -0.79
N THR A 51 -4.13 1.18 -0.95
CA THR A 51 -4.62 -0.20 -0.78
C THR A 51 -4.07 -1.16 -1.83
N SER A 52 -3.75 -0.65 -3.03
CA SER A 52 -3.04 -1.46 -4.02
C SER A 52 -1.60 -1.74 -3.60
N PHE A 53 -0.94 -0.78 -2.92
CA PHE A 53 0.41 -0.97 -2.39
C PHE A 53 0.44 -2.01 -1.26
N GLU A 54 -0.54 -1.95 -0.35
CA GLU A 54 -0.77 -2.96 0.68
C GLU A 54 -0.91 -4.36 0.05
N ALA A 55 -1.80 -4.49 -0.95
CA ALA A 55 -2.06 -5.76 -1.62
C ALA A 55 -0.83 -6.31 -2.36
N VAL A 56 -0.07 -5.46 -3.03
CA VAL A 56 1.18 -5.87 -3.70
C VAL A 56 2.22 -6.30 -2.68
N TYR A 57 2.43 -5.53 -1.61
CA TYR A 57 3.36 -5.91 -0.56
C TYR A 57 2.96 -7.22 0.12
N ASP A 58 1.68 -7.43 0.41
CA ASP A 58 1.23 -8.66 1.05
C ASP A 58 1.37 -9.88 0.14
N ALA A 59 1.29 -9.70 -1.18
CA ALA A 59 1.46 -10.77 -2.15
C ALA A 59 2.93 -11.16 -2.38
N ASN A 60 3.86 -10.20 -2.41
CA ASN A 60 5.24 -10.46 -2.85
C ASN A 60 6.35 -9.93 -1.93
N ARG A 61 6.01 -9.27 -0.82
CA ARG A 61 6.95 -8.67 0.15
C ARG A 61 7.96 -7.71 -0.47
N ASN A 62 7.54 -6.94 -1.47
CA ASN A 62 8.40 -5.95 -2.12
C ASN A 62 8.63 -4.72 -1.22
N GLU A 63 9.78 -4.68 -0.54
CA GLU A 63 10.15 -3.59 0.38
C GLU A 63 10.19 -2.21 -0.27
N THR A 64 10.48 -2.11 -1.58
CA THR A 64 10.41 -0.81 -2.30
C THR A 64 9.00 -0.21 -2.23
N VAL A 65 7.98 -1.06 -2.38
CA VAL A 65 6.57 -0.64 -2.30
C VAL A 65 6.23 -0.26 -0.86
N LEU A 66 6.69 -1.03 0.12
CA LEU A 66 6.43 -0.74 1.53
C LEU A 66 7.06 0.58 1.95
N ASP A 67 8.32 0.83 1.60
CA ASP A 67 9.04 2.04 1.98
C ASP A 67 8.43 3.29 1.32
N PHE A 68 8.04 3.18 0.06
CA PHE A 68 7.30 4.25 -0.62
C PHE A 68 5.96 4.52 0.07
N TYR A 69 5.20 3.47 0.36
CA TYR A 69 3.92 3.61 1.04
C TYR A 69 4.08 4.18 2.46
N ARG A 70 5.09 3.72 3.20
CA ARG A 70 5.45 4.20 4.54
C ARG A 70 5.73 5.70 4.52
N SER A 71 6.54 6.18 3.58
CA SER A 71 6.90 7.59 3.51
C SER A 71 5.69 8.50 3.30
N HIS A 72 4.66 8.02 2.59
CA HIS A 72 3.43 8.77 2.37
C HIS A 72 2.56 8.80 3.63
N VAL A 73 2.28 7.63 4.22
CA VAL A 73 1.42 7.59 5.41
C VAL A 73 2.08 8.26 6.61
N TYR A 74 3.38 8.08 6.80
CA TYR A 74 4.10 8.64 7.95
C TYR A 74 4.28 10.16 7.84
N ALA A 75 4.25 10.72 6.63
CA ALA A 75 4.24 12.17 6.42
C ALA A 75 2.88 12.80 6.76
N VAL A 76 1.80 12.02 6.71
CA VAL A 76 0.43 12.49 6.99
C VAL A 76 0.01 12.20 8.44
N VAL A 77 0.41 11.05 8.99
CA VAL A 77 0.13 10.65 10.38
C VAL A 77 1.36 10.94 11.24
N LEU A 78 1.32 12.08 11.92
CA LEU A 78 2.38 12.58 12.79
C LEU A 78 2.58 11.68 14.01
N GLU A 79 3.72 11.84 14.69
CA GLU A 79 4.11 11.01 15.84
C GLU A 79 3.10 11.02 16.99
N ASP A 80 2.35 12.10 17.16
CA ASP A 80 1.30 12.26 18.18
C ASP A 80 -0.08 11.69 17.75
N GLY A 81 -0.16 11.09 16.55
CA GLY A 81 -1.41 10.61 15.96
C GLY A 81 -2.28 11.71 15.36
N THR A 82 -1.75 12.91 15.14
CA THR A 82 -2.39 13.94 14.31
C THR A 82 -2.33 13.56 12.84
N ILE A 83 -3.47 13.70 12.16
CA ILE A 83 -3.55 13.58 10.70
C ILE A 83 -3.39 15.01 10.19
N ASP A 84 -2.22 15.31 9.61
CA ASP A 84 -1.91 16.66 9.15
C ASP A 84 -2.93 17.13 8.10
N GLY A 85 -3.40 18.38 8.25
CA GLY A 85 -4.46 18.96 7.41
C GLY A 85 -5.89 18.43 7.63
N PHE A 86 -6.11 17.46 8.52
CA PHE A 86 -7.45 16.89 8.74
C PHE A 86 -8.34 17.82 9.56
N ASN A 87 -9.46 18.26 8.99
CA ASN A 87 -10.42 19.12 9.65
C ASN A 87 -11.55 18.31 10.30
N HIS A 88 -11.49 18.10 11.63
CA HIS A 88 -12.47 17.34 12.42
C HIS A 88 -13.91 17.88 12.42
N SER A 89 -14.11 19.13 12.00
CA SER A 89 -15.42 19.78 11.89
C SER A 89 -15.96 19.78 10.46
N HIS A 90 -15.16 19.35 9.48
CA HIS A 90 -15.58 19.18 8.11
C HIS A 90 -15.99 17.73 7.85
N TYR A 91 -17.30 17.48 7.89
CA TYR A 91 -17.90 16.16 7.73
C TYR A 91 -17.89 15.67 6.28
N SER A 92 -16.69 15.49 5.70
CA SER A 92 -16.53 14.78 4.43
C SER A 92 -16.49 13.27 4.67
N LEU A 93 -17.18 12.52 3.82
CA LEU A 93 -17.07 11.07 3.75
C LEU A 93 -15.91 10.61 2.85
N ASP A 94 -15.24 11.48 2.12
CA ASP A 94 -14.12 11.01 1.29
C ASP A 94 -12.92 10.60 2.18
N ASN A 95 -12.63 11.41 3.20
CA ASN A 95 -11.44 11.23 4.03
C ASN A 95 -11.51 10.05 5.01
N TYR A 96 -12.70 9.46 5.30
CA TYR A 96 -12.75 8.28 6.18
C TYR A 96 -12.04 7.08 5.54
N ARG A 97 -11.94 7.07 4.20
CA ARG A 97 -11.31 5.98 3.45
C ARG A 97 -9.88 5.69 3.88
N PHE A 98 -9.15 6.74 4.28
CA PHE A 98 -7.78 6.66 4.79
C PHE A 98 -7.69 5.91 6.13
N GLY A 99 -8.79 5.80 6.88
CA GLY A 99 -8.85 5.02 8.11
C GLY A 99 -8.46 3.55 7.93
N ASN A 100 -8.78 2.94 6.78
CA ASN A 100 -8.38 1.56 6.49
C ASN A 100 -6.86 1.42 6.37
N ASN A 101 -6.20 2.39 5.74
CA ASN A 101 -4.75 2.44 5.58
C ASN A 101 -4.07 2.60 6.95
N ILE A 102 -4.61 3.45 7.81
CA ILE A 102 -4.15 3.63 9.19
C ILE A 102 -4.25 2.31 9.98
N LEU A 103 -5.37 1.59 9.84
CA LEU A 103 -5.55 0.29 10.52
C LEU A 103 -4.56 -0.75 10.01
N TRP A 104 -4.31 -0.82 8.70
CA TRP A 104 -3.29 -1.71 8.13
C TRP A 104 -1.90 -1.45 8.73
N TRP A 105 -1.51 -0.18 8.90
CA TRP A 105 -0.25 0.16 9.57
C TRP A 105 -0.25 -0.19 11.06
N TYR A 106 -1.36 0.04 11.77
CA TYR A 106 -1.48 -0.32 13.18
C TYR A 106 -1.32 -1.82 13.41
N GLU A 107 -2.00 -2.65 12.61
CA GLU A 107 -1.94 -4.11 12.73
C GLU A 107 -0.52 -4.68 12.58
N ARG A 108 0.34 -3.97 11.85
CA ARG A 108 1.69 -4.45 11.50
C ARG A 108 2.77 -3.91 12.39
N THR A 109 2.59 -2.70 12.89
CA THR A 109 3.62 -1.98 13.66
C THR A 109 3.29 -1.88 15.14
N GLY A 110 2.00 -1.93 15.50
CA GLY A 110 1.53 -1.62 16.84
C GLY A 110 1.78 -0.16 17.25
N GLU A 111 2.18 0.73 16.33
CA GLU A 111 2.52 2.11 16.67
C GLU A 111 1.27 2.89 17.11
N GLU A 112 1.36 3.49 18.30
CA GLU A 112 0.23 4.11 18.98
C GLU A 112 -0.38 5.28 18.20
N ARG A 113 0.41 6.01 17.41
CA ARG A 113 -0.09 7.10 16.56
C ARG A 113 -1.17 6.65 15.57
N PHE A 114 -1.10 5.42 15.07
CA PHE A 114 -2.11 4.90 14.16
C PHE A 114 -3.40 4.58 14.90
N ARG A 115 -3.31 4.05 16.13
CA ARG A 115 -4.47 3.86 17.00
C ARG A 115 -5.17 5.19 17.31
N ILE A 116 -4.39 6.23 17.63
CA ILE A 116 -4.90 7.58 17.91
C ILE A 116 -5.55 8.18 16.65
N ALA A 117 -4.89 8.11 15.50
CA ALA A 117 -5.41 8.62 14.23
C ALA A 117 -6.70 7.90 13.79
N ALA A 118 -6.78 6.58 13.95
CA ALA A 118 -8.00 5.82 13.70
C ALA A 118 -9.15 6.26 14.63
N GLY A 119 -8.85 6.50 15.90
CA GLY A 119 -9.80 7.05 16.87
C GLY A 119 -10.38 8.40 16.41
N LYS A 120 -9.52 9.30 15.93
CA LYS A 120 -9.95 10.61 15.40
C LYS A 120 -10.91 10.51 14.20
N ILE A 121 -10.69 9.56 13.30
CA ILE A 121 -11.61 9.30 12.17
C ILE A 121 -12.92 8.72 12.69
N LYS A 122 -12.86 7.77 13.62
CA LYS A 122 -14.04 7.17 14.26
C LYS A 122 -14.91 8.22 14.96
N ASP A 123 -14.30 9.15 15.68
CA ASP A 123 -14.99 10.24 16.37
C ASP A 123 -15.71 11.18 15.38
N GLN A 124 -15.19 11.37 14.17
CA GLN A 124 -15.89 12.11 13.12
C GLN A 124 -17.09 11.34 12.59
N LEU A 125 -16.98 10.02 12.38
CA LEU A 125 -18.08 9.18 11.93
C LEU A 125 -19.24 9.14 12.95
N ASP A 126 -18.91 9.16 14.24
CA ASP A 126 -19.91 9.19 15.32
C ASP A 126 -20.70 10.51 15.35
N ARG A 127 -20.05 11.62 15.01
CA ARG A 127 -20.67 12.95 14.93
C ARG A 127 -21.21 13.30 13.54
N HIS A 128 -21.04 12.42 12.55
CA HIS A 128 -21.39 12.72 11.17
C HIS A 128 -22.90 12.98 11.06
N PRO A 129 -23.34 14.12 10.49
CA PRO A 129 -24.75 14.40 10.31
C PRO A 129 -25.43 13.32 9.47
N ARG A 130 -26.58 12.84 9.92
CA ARG A 130 -27.34 11.79 9.26
C ARG A 130 -28.68 12.30 8.77
N THR A 131 -29.22 11.59 7.79
CA THR A 131 -30.62 11.77 7.43
C THR A 131 -31.52 11.26 8.56
N PRO A 132 -32.83 11.59 8.58
CA PRO A 132 -33.75 11.04 9.58
C PRO A 132 -33.80 9.51 9.64
N THR A 133 -33.40 8.82 8.56
CA THR A 133 -33.34 7.35 8.49
C THR A 133 -32.03 6.76 9.00
N GLY A 134 -31.11 7.61 9.48
CA GLY A 134 -29.73 7.23 9.79
C GLY A 134 -28.81 7.36 8.59
#